data_AF-A0A4Y2DSM9-F1
#
_entry.id   AF-A0A4Y2DSM9-F1
#
_cell.length_a   1.000
_cell.length_b   1.000
_cell.length_c   1.000
_cell.angle_alpha   90.00
_cell.angle_beta   90.00
_cell.angle_gamma   90.00
#
_symmetry.space_group_name_H-M   'P 1'
#
loop_
_entity.id
_entity.type
_entity.pdbx_description
1 polymer ?
#
loop_
_entity_poly.entity_id
_entity_poly.type
_entity_poly.pdbx_seq_one_letter_code
_entity_poly.pdbx_strand_id
1 'polypeptide(L)'
;VFGYLPRPWVNTRVYTQKIFTYPLGIYPPHITGHKAWIVLEWFEEHTDEFHLMSWPPNSPDLNPMEHIWDVMERQLIAQTPPCPNISTLRDRFLDIWCNLSLVIYQKVVASMPRRVASVLKAKGGATRY
;
A
#
# COMPACT_ATOMS: atom_id res chain seq x y z
N VAL A 1 3.52 -17.08 -22.84
CA VAL A 1 3.19 -17.67 -21.52
C VAL A 1 4.20 -17.12 -20.52
N PHE A 2 3.93 -15.95 -19.90
CA PHE A 2 4.83 -15.39 -18.89
C PHE A 2 4.55 -16.09 -17.56
N GLY A 3 5.40 -17.07 -17.23
CA GLY A 3 5.37 -17.74 -15.94
C GLY A 3 5.75 -16.74 -14.84
N TYR A 4 4.82 -16.49 -13.93
CA TYR A 4 5.10 -15.77 -12.68
C TYR A 4 6.11 -16.58 -11.86
N LEU A 5 7.36 -16.16 -11.87
CA LEU A 5 8.38 -16.71 -10.98
C LEU A 5 7.99 -16.40 -9.52
N PRO A 6 8.12 -17.37 -8.59
CA PRO A 6 7.86 -17.14 -7.18
C PRO A 6 8.83 -16.07 -6.64
N ARG A 7 8.29 -15.08 -5.92
CA ARG A 7 9.08 -13.95 -5.41
C ARG A 7 10.00 -14.44 -4.29
N PRO A 8 11.34 -14.33 -4.44
CA PRO A 8 12.29 -15.05 -3.58
C PRO A 8 12.51 -14.47 -2.17
N TRP A 9 11.89 -13.33 -1.82
CA TRP A 9 12.18 -12.59 -0.58
C TRP A 9 11.26 -12.92 0.60
N VAL A 10 10.65 -14.10 0.60
CA VAL A 10 9.72 -14.54 1.65
C VAL A 10 10.52 -15.06 2.86
N ASN A 11 11.19 -14.17 3.58
CA ASN A 11 11.47 -14.37 5.01
C ASN A 11 10.47 -13.53 5.82
N THR A 12 9.21 -13.89 5.64
CA THR A 12 8.00 -13.16 6.07
C THR A 12 7.86 -12.97 7.56
N ARG A 13 8.59 -13.75 8.37
CA ARG A 13 8.65 -13.56 9.82
C ARG A 13 9.21 -12.18 10.18
N VAL A 14 10.20 -11.70 9.42
CA VAL A 14 10.80 -10.37 9.61
C VAL A 14 9.85 -9.26 9.11
N TYR A 15 9.19 -9.47 7.97
CA TYR A 15 8.28 -8.49 7.39
C TYR A 15 7.01 -8.29 8.25
N THR A 16 6.40 -9.38 8.74
CA THR A 16 5.27 -9.29 9.68
C THR A 16 5.69 -8.64 10.99
N GLN A 17 6.84 -9.02 11.54
CA GLN A 17 7.30 -8.46 12.81
C GLN A 17 7.58 -6.96 12.66
N LYS A 18 8.22 -6.53 11.58
CA LYS A 18 8.46 -5.10 11.32
C LYS A 18 7.16 -4.30 11.12
N ILE A 19 6.15 -4.85 10.43
CA ILE A 19 4.85 -4.16 10.27
C ILE A 19 4.14 -3.92 11.61
N PHE A 20 4.18 -4.88 12.51
CA PHE A 20 3.48 -4.78 13.79
C PHE A 20 4.34 -4.20 14.94
N THR A 21 5.64 -3.97 14.72
CA THR A 21 6.57 -3.45 15.76
C THR A 21 6.88 -1.96 15.60
N TYR A 22 6.85 -1.41 14.38
CA TYR A 22 7.15 0.01 14.13
C TYR A 22 5.88 0.79 13.72
N PRO A 23 5.24 1.52 14.66
CA PRO A 23 4.02 2.29 14.36
C PRO A 23 4.22 3.45 13.37
N LEU A 24 5.47 3.81 13.05
CA LEU A 24 5.84 4.91 12.14
C LEU A 24 6.68 4.46 10.92
N GLY A 25 6.72 3.17 10.63
CA GLY A 25 7.52 2.68 9.52
C GLY A 25 6.99 3.16 8.16
N ILE A 26 7.85 3.80 7.36
CA ILE A 26 7.50 4.25 6.01
C ILE A 26 7.76 3.11 5.02
N TYR A 27 6.71 2.76 4.26
CA TYR A 27 6.75 1.74 3.20
C TYR A 27 6.73 2.43 1.84
N PRO A 28 7.90 2.79 1.27
CA PRO A 28 7.90 3.31 -0.08
C PRO A 28 7.49 2.18 -1.03
N PRO A 29 6.50 2.39 -1.91
CA PRO A 29 6.34 1.52 -3.06
C PRO A 29 7.65 1.51 -3.84
N HIS A 30 7.94 0.39 -4.52
CA HIS A 30 9.16 0.23 -5.31
C HIS A 30 9.08 1.06 -6.61
N ILE A 31 9.04 2.38 -6.46
CA ILE A 31 9.04 3.40 -7.51
C ILE A 31 10.48 3.91 -7.61
N THR A 32 11.02 4.00 -8.83
CA THR A 32 12.43 4.36 -9.08
C THR A 32 12.85 5.69 -8.45
N GLY A 33 11.93 6.66 -8.34
CA GLY A 33 12.17 7.94 -7.65
C GLY A 33 12.45 7.81 -6.15
N HIS A 34 11.92 6.78 -5.48
CA HIS A 34 12.15 6.54 -4.05
C HIS A 34 13.51 5.90 -3.75
N LYS A 35 14.31 5.62 -4.80
CA LYS A 35 15.70 5.16 -4.71
C LYS A 35 16.69 6.21 -5.22
N ALA A 36 16.20 7.42 -5.54
CA ALA A 36 17.10 8.51 -5.88
C ALA A 36 18.02 8.80 -4.69
N TRP A 37 19.29 9.09 -4.97
CA TRP A 37 20.32 9.36 -3.96
C TRP A 37 19.82 10.35 -2.89
N ILE A 38 19.27 11.48 -3.33
CA ILE A 38 18.77 12.55 -2.45
C ILE A 38 17.63 12.10 -1.51
N VAL A 39 16.82 11.12 -1.95
CA VAL A 39 15.73 10.58 -1.13
C VAL A 39 16.28 9.60 -0.09
N LEU A 40 17.26 8.78 -0.47
CA LEU A 40 17.92 7.85 0.45
C LEU A 40 18.76 8.58 1.50
N GLU A 41 19.51 9.60 1.08
CA GLU A 41 20.31 10.46 1.96
C GLU A 41 19.43 11.14 3.01
N TRP A 42 18.27 11.68 2.63
CA TRP A 42 17.32 12.25 3.58
C TRP A 42 16.82 11.22 4.61
N PHE A 43 16.53 9.98 4.18
CA PHE A 43 16.12 8.91 5.10
C PHE A 43 17.26 8.42 6.00
N GLU A 44 18.51 8.48 5.55
CA GLU A 44 19.69 8.18 6.37
C GLU A 44 19.89 9.24 7.46
N GLU A 45 19.69 10.52 7.13
CA GLU A 45 19.75 11.63 8.09
C GLU A 45 18.67 11.56 9.17
N HIS A 46 17.49 11.01 8.86
CA HIS A 46 16.33 10.96 9.77
C HIS A 46 16.01 9.54 10.25
N THR A 47 17.03 8.70 10.44
CA THR A 47 16.84 7.28 10.81
C THR A 47 16.27 7.07 12.21
N ASP A 48 16.40 8.06 13.09
CA ASP A 48 15.82 8.12 14.43
C ASP A 48 14.32 8.42 14.42
N GLU A 49 13.84 9.13 13.41
CA GLU A 49 12.42 9.44 13.21
C GLU A 49 11.70 8.43 12.30
N PHE A 50 12.37 7.98 11.24
CA PHE A 50 11.77 7.14 10.20
C PHE A 50 12.56 5.86 9.95
N HIS A 51 11.87 4.73 10.14
CA HIS A 51 12.42 3.42 9.76
C HIS A 51 12.00 3.05 8.35
N LEU A 52 12.94 3.16 7.40
CA LEU A 52 12.74 2.72 6.02
C LEU A 52 12.72 1.20 5.93
N MET A 53 11.58 0.62 5.55
CA MET A 53 11.47 -0.83 5.40
C MET A 53 11.69 -1.31 3.97
N SER A 54 12.31 -2.48 3.84
CA SER A 54 12.43 -3.18 2.56
C SER A 54 11.05 -3.60 2.06
N TRP A 55 10.55 -2.93 1.01
CA TRP A 55 9.32 -3.30 0.32
C TRP A 55 9.57 -4.30 -0.80
N PRO A 56 8.82 -5.41 -0.89
CA PRO A 56 8.97 -6.36 -1.98
C PRO A 56 8.46 -5.77 -3.31
N PRO A 57 9.24 -5.82 -4.40
CA PRO A 57 8.82 -5.27 -5.70
C PRO A 57 7.53 -5.93 -6.21
N ASN A 58 6.72 -5.15 -6.94
CA ASN A 58 5.45 -5.57 -7.55
C ASN A 58 4.39 -6.11 -6.59
N SER A 59 4.37 -5.73 -5.30
CA SER A 59 3.44 -6.27 -4.27
C SER A 59 2.32 -5.28 -3.89
N PRO A 60 1.39 -4.94 -4.81
CA PRO A 60 0.27 -4.06 -4.48
C PRO A 60 -0.68 -4.72 -3.47
N ASP A 61 -0.75 -6.06 -3.47
CA ASP A 61 -1.55 -6.87 -2.56
C ASP A 61 -1.13 -6.74 -1.09
N LEU A 62 0.09 -6.26 -0.84
CA LEU A 62 0.59 -5.94 0.48
C LEU A 62 0.47 -4.45 0.83
N ASN A 63 0.15 -3.56 -0.11
CA ASN A 63 0.07 -2.12 0.13
C ASN A 63 -1.35 -1.75 0.64
N PRO A 64 -1.51 -1.30 1.91
CA PRO A 64 -2.79 -0.83 2.43
C PRO A 64 -3.42 0.28 1.58
N MET A 65 -2.58 1.15 1.00
CA MET A 65 -3.04 2.32 0.24
C MET A 65 -3.78 1.93 -1.04
N GLU A 66 -3.37 0.87 -1.75
CA GLU A 66 -4.07 0.39 -2.95
C GLU A 66 -5.53 0.05 -2.65
N HIS A 67 -5.78 -0.51 -1.46
CA HIS A 67 -7.13 -0.86 -1.06
C HIS A 67 -7.95 0.35 -0.58
N ILE A 68 -7.29 1.40 -0.07
CA ILE A 68 -7.97 2.68 0.17
C ILE A 68 -8.36 3.31 -1.16
N TRP A 69 -7.47 3.32 -2.14
CA TRP A 69 -7.74 3.84 -3.49
C TRP A 69 -8.91 3.10 -4.16
N ASP A 70 -8.93 1.77 -4.11
CA ASP A 70 -10.04 0.95 -4.64
C ASP A 70 -11.37 1.26 -3.94
N VAL A 71 -11.39 1.49 -2.62
CA VAL A 71 -12.60 1.91 -1.91
C VAL A 71 -13.07 3.29 -2.39
N MET A 72 -12.17 4.23 -2.59
CA MET A 72 -12.50 5.58 -3.07
C MET A 72 -13.01 5.56 -4.51
N GLU A 73 -12.36 4.80 -5.38
CA GLU A 73 -12.75 4.64 -6.78
C GLU A 73 -14.16 4.06 -6.89
N ARG A 74 -14.49 3.03 -6.10
CA ARG A 74 -15.86 2.47 -6.06
C ARG A 74 -16.89 3.50 -5.59
N GLN A 75 -16.57 4.28 -4.57
CA GLN A 75 -17.48 5.34 -4.10
C GLN A 75 -17.70 6.40 -5.18
N LEU A 76 -16.63 6.80 -5.87
CA LEU A 76 -16.68 7.76 -6.96
C LEU A 76 -17.50 7.25 -8.15
N ILE A 77 -17.32 5.99 -8.56
CA ILE A 77 -18.08 5.35 -9.64
C ILE A 77 -19.56 5.22 -9.29
N ALA A 78 -19.89 5.01 -8.01
CA ALA A 78 -21.27 4.93 -7.53
C ALA A 78 -21.99 6.29 -7.52
N GLN A 79 -21.28 7.42 -7.63
CA GLN A 79 -21.90 8.74 -7.65
C GLN A 79 -22.57 9.02 -9.00
N THR A 80 -23.83 9.48 -8.94
CA THR A 80 -24.61 9.91 -10.10
C THR A 80 -24.96 11.39 -10.00
N PRO A 81 -24.81 12.18 -11.08
CA PRO A 81 -24.27 11.80 -12.40
C PRO A 81 -22.74 11.63 -12.38
N PRO A 82 -22.15 10.94 -13.38
CA PRO A 82 -20.70 10.83 -13.54
C PRO A 82 -20.02 12.20 -13.59
N CYS A 83 -18.74 12.25 -13.22
CA CYS A 83 -17.95 13.48 -13.24
C CYS A 83 -17.79 13.99 -14.69
N PRO A 84 -18.26 15.21 -15.04
CA PRO A 84 -18.22 15.71 -16.41
C PRO A 84 -16.84 16.24 -16.83
N ASN A 85 -15.95 16.55 -15.88
CA ASN A 85 -14.62 17.09 -16.13
C ASN A 85 -13.66 16.78 -14.97
N ILE A 86 -12.38 17.08 -15.19
CA ILE A 86 -11.29 16.82 -14.23
C ILE A 86 -11.45 17.62 -12.94
N SER A 87 -12.00 18.85 -12.98
CA SER A 87 -12.22 19.66 -11.77
C SER A 87 -13.23 18.98 -10.86
N THR A 88 -14.39 18.60 -11.39
CA THR A 88 -15.42 17.90 -10.63
C THR A 88 -14.95 16.54 -10.12
N LEU A 89 -14.12 15.84 -10.92
CA LEU A 89 -13.48 14.60 -10.48
C LEU A 89 -12.56 14.84 -9.26
N ARG A 90 -11.70 15.86 -9.33
CA ARG A 90 -10.80 16.24 -8.24
C ARG A 90 -11.58 16.60 -6.97
N ASP A 91 -12.61 17.43 -7.10
CA ASP A 91 -13.39 17.91 -5.95
C ASP A 91 -14.11 16.75 -5.25
N ARG A 92 -14.74 15.86 -6.03
CA ARG A 92 -15.41 14.67 -5.48
C ARG A 92 -14.44 13.67 -4.87
N PHE A 93 -13.27 13.48 -5.48
CA PHE A 93 -12.26 12.58 -4.95
C PHE A 93 -11.69 13.10 -3.61
N LEU A 94 -11.48 14.42 -3.50
CA LEU A 94 -11.09 15.07 -2.26
C LEU A 94 -12.18 14.96 -1.19
N ASP A 95 -13.45 15.16 -1.56
CA ASP A 95 -14.58 14.99 -0.65
C ASP A 95 -14.67 13.56 -0.11
N ILE A 96 -14.53 12.54 -0.97
CA ILE A 96 -14.49 11.13 -0.55
C ILE A 96 -13.30 10.89 0.38
N TRP A 97 -12.12 11.43 0.08
CA TRP A 97 -10.93 11.28 0.93
C TRP A 97 -11.15 11.85 2.33
N CYS A 98 -11.66 13.08 2.41
CA CYS A 98 -11.91 13.78 3.67
C CYS A 98 -13.02 13.12 4.50
N ASN A 99 -14.01 12.50 3.85
CA ASN A 99 -15.12 11.83 4.50
C ASN A 99 -14.91 10.32 4.70
N LEU A 100 -13.73 9.78 4.36
CA LEU A 100 -13.46 8.36 4.52
C LEU A 100 -13.48 7.99 6.01
N SER A 101 -14.42 7.11 6.40
CA SER A 101 -14.56 6.75 7.82
C SER A 101 -13.30 6.09 8.38
N LEU A 102 -12.97 6.39 9.65
CA LEU A 102 -11.87 5.72 10.38
C LEU A 102 -11.99 4.19 10.36
N VAL A 103 -13.22 3.68 10.34
CA VAL A 103 -13.53 2.24 10.26
C VAL A 103 -12.95 1.60 9.00
N ILE A 104 -12.92 2.32 7.87
CA ILE A 104 -12.31 1.81 6.63
C ILE A 104 -10.81 1.60 6.84
N TYR A 105 -10.10 2.62 7.34
CA TYR A 105 -8.67 2.53 7.63
C TYR A 105 -8.35 1.38 8.59
N GLN A 106 -9.11 1.26 9.69
CA GLN A 106 -8.97 0.18 10.66
C GLN A 106 -9.16 -1.20 10.02
N LYS A 107 -10.17 -1.36 9.14
CA LYS A 107 -10.40 -2.62 8.43
C LYS A 107 -9.24 -2.98 7.49
N VAL A 108 -8.66 -2.00 6.81
CA VAL A 108 -7.50 -2.23 5.93
C VAL A 108 -6.30 -2.68 6.76
N VAL A 109 -5.97 -1.97 7.83
CA VAL A 109 -4.85 -2.33 8.73
C VAL A 109 -5.09 -3.71 9.35
N ALA A 110 -6.27 -3.97 9.90
CA ALA A 110 -6.63 -5.27 10.48
C ALA A 110 -6.63 -6.41 9.46
N SER A 111 -6.70 -6.12 8.15
CA SER A 111 -6.60 -7.14 7.10
C SER A 111 -5.16 -7.58 6.80
N MET A 112 -4.15 -6.77 7.15
CA MET A 112 -2.74 -7.01 6.82
C MET A 112 -2.21 -8.38 7.23
N PRO A 113 -2.46 -8.90 8.46
CA PRO A 113 -2.02 -10.26 8.82
C PRO A 113 -2.53 -11.33 7.85
N ARG A 114 -3.79 -11.20 7.40
CA ARG A 114 -4.42 -12.15 6.46
C ARG A 114 -3.86 -12.03 5.05
N ARG A 115 -3.53 -10.82 4.60
CA ARG A 115 -2.89 -10.58 3.29
C ARG A 115 -1.50 -11.21 3.26
N VAL A 116 -0.70 -10.96 4.29
CA VAL A 116 0.63 -11.56 4.41
C VAL A 116 0.55 -13.09 4.48
N ALA A 117 -0.40 -13.64 5.24
CA ALA A 117 -0.64 -15.08 5.27
C ALA A 117 -1.03 -15.65 3.89
N SER A 118 -1.74 -14.88 3.07
CA SER A 118 -2.12 -15.28 1.71
C SER A 118 -0.92 -15.29 0.76
N VAL A 119 -0.05 -14.27 0.82
CA VAL A 119 1.20 -14.21 0.04
C VAL A 119 2.13 -15.36 0.44
N LEU A 120 2.21 -15.63 1.74
CA LEU A 120 2.92 -16.77 2.31
C LEU A 120 2.45 -18.10 1.72
N LYS A 121 1.14 -18.33 1.75
CA LYS A 121 0.53 -19.54 1.20
C LYS A 121 0.77 -19.65 -0.32
N ALA A 122 0.78 -18.52 -1.02
CA ALA A 122 1.09 -18.44 -2.44
C ALA A 122 2.59 -18.52 -2.76
N LYS A 123 3.48 -18.69 -1.75
CA LYS A 123 4.94 -18.69 -1.91
C LYS A 123 5.46 -17.46 -2.64
N GLY A 124 4.92 -16.28 -2.33
CA GLY A 124 5.24 -15.02 -3.00
C GLY A 124 4.53 -14.82 -4.34
N GLY A 125 3.60 -15.71 -4.72
CA GLY A 125 2.71 -15.51 -5.87
C GLY A 125 1.63 -14.45 -5.61
N ALA A 126 0.94 -14.04 -6.68
CA ALA A 126 -0.15 -13.09 -6.61
C ALA A 126 -1.30 -13.61 -5.73
N THR A 127 -1.95 -12.70 -5.02
CA THR A 127 -3.12 -13.01 -4.20
C THR A 127 -4.36 -12.29 -4.73
N ARG A 128 -5.52 -12.53 -4.10
CA ARG A 128 -6.78 -11.86 -4.44
C ARG A 128 -6.87 -10.40 -3.95
N TYR A 129 -5.85 -9.95 -3.21
CA TYR A 129 -5.82 -8.64 -2.57
C TYR A 129 -5.18 -7.59 -3.47
#